data_AF-R9IKR7-F1
#
_entry.id   AF-R9IKR7-F1
#
_cell.length_a   1.000
_cell.length_b   1.000
_cell.length_c   1.000
_cell.angle_alpha   90.00
_cell.angle_beta   90.00
_cell.angle_gamma   90.00
#
_symmetry.space_group_name_H-M   'P 1'
#
loop_
_entity.id
_entity.type
_entity.pdbx_description
1 polymer ?
#
loop_
_entity_poly.entity_id
_entity_poly.type
_entity_poly.pdbx_seq_one_letter_code
_entity_poly.pdbx_strand_id
1 'polypeptide(L)'
;MSLSYLLADDHTTMLNIIEKILCHFESCFSRKAAFRWFVIIITGLMLRSDKLGVTSILRDLALAPGCYDSMLHFFRASSWSLEDIRKRWFSA
;
A
#
# COMPACT_ATOMS: atom_id res chain seq x y z
N MET A 1 21.47 0.85 -27.33
CA MET A 1 20.52 0.72 -26.21
C MET A 1 20.65 2.02 -25.39
N SER A 2 19.64 2.91 -25.37
CA SER A 2 19.61 4.23 -24.68
C SER A 2 19.42 4.18 -23.14
N LEU A 3 20.12 4.97 -22.32
CA LEU A 3 19.90 5.04 -20.86
C LEU A 3 18.41 5.07 -20.41
N SER A 4 17.52 5.64 -21.22
CA SER A 4 16.07 5.63 -21.05
C SER A 4 15.41 4.23 -21.01
N TYR A 5 15.84 3.25 -21.80
CA TYR A 5 15.26 1.88 -21.76
C TYR A 5 15.72 1.15 -20.50
N LEU A 6 16.96 1.37 -20.07
CA LEU A 6 17.56 0.71 -18.90
C LEU A 6 16.87 1.20 -17.62
N LEU A 7 16.62 2.50 -17.51
CA LEU A 7 15.88 3.10 -16.39
C LEU A 7 14.39 2.71 -16.41
N ALA A 8 13.76 2.67 -17.59
CA ALA A 8 12.36 2.26 -17.71
C ALA A 8 12.14 0.78 -17.36
N ASP A 9 13.06 -0.10 -17.77
CA ASP A 9 13.03 -1.52 -17.45
C ASP A 9 13.20 -1.75 -15.93
N ASP A 10 14.10 -0.99 -15.30
CA ASP A 10 14.37 -1.07 -13.86
C ASP A 10 13.18 -0.57 -13.01
N HIS A 11 12.57 0.57 -13.37
CA HIS A 11 11.37 1.07 -12.68
C HIS A 11 10.17 0.14 -12.83
N THR A 12 9.96 -0.42 -14.02
CA THR A 12 8.89 -1.39 -14.27
C THR A 12 9.14 -2.66 -13.47
N THR A 13 10.39 -3.09 -13.37
CA THR A 13 10.81 -4.24 -12.55
C THR A 13 10.53 -3.99 -11.06
N MET A 14 10.87 -2.81 -10.54
CA MET A 14 10.62 -2.44 -9.14
C MET A 14 9.14 -2.38 -8.80
N LEU A 15 8.31 -1.79 -9.67
CA LEU A 15 6.85 -1.74 -9.46
C LEU A 15 6.23 -3.15 -9.48
N ASN A 16 6.68 -4.03 -10.38
CA ASN A 16 6.23 -5.42 -10.43
C ASN A 16 6.59 -6.21 -9.17
N ILE A 17 7.75 -5.93 -8.56
CA ILE A 17 8.14 -6.53 -7.28
C ILE A 17 7.22 -6.05 -6.16
N ILE A 18 6.99 -4.73 -6.07
CA ILE A 18 6.09 -4.15 -5.07
C ILE A 18 4.68 -4.73 -5.20
N GLU A 19 4.15 -4.81 -6.43
CA GLU A 19 2.84 -5.41 -6.70
C GLU A 19 2.78 -6.87 -6.20
N LYS A 20 3.77 -7.70 -6.55
CA LYS A 20 3.83 -9.11 -6.11
C LYS A 20 3.85 -9.24 -4.60
N ILE A 21 4.66 -8.42 -3.91
CA ILE A 21 4.72 -8.41 -2.45
C ILE A 21 3.36 -8.01 -1.87
N LEU A 22 2.75 -6.94 -2.36
CA LEU A 22 1.45 -6.48 -1.88
C LEU A 22 0.35 -7.51 -2.11
N CYS A 23 0.32 -8.15 -3.29
CA CYS A 23 -0.61 -9.24 -3.60
C CYS A 23 -0.46 -10.45 -2.69
N HIS A 24 0.74 -10.72 -2.16
CA HIS A 24 0.96 -11.78 -1.19
C HIS A 24 0.13 -11.58 0.11
N PHE A 25 -0.18 -10.34 0.46
CA PHE A 25 -1.00 -10.01 1.63
C PHE A 25 -2.51 -10.12 1.39
N GLU A 26 -3.00 -10.31 0.16
CA GLU A 26 -4.45 -10.34 -0.11
C GLU A 26 -5.19 -11.37 0.77
N SER A 27 -4.57 -12.54 0.99
CA SER A 27 -5.09 -13.60 1.85
C SER A 27 -5.31 -13.22 3.32
N CYS A 28 -4.67 -12.16 3.80
CA CYS A 28 -4.82 -11.66 5.18
C CYS A 28 -6.11 -10.85 5.40
N PHE A 29 -6.87 -10.57 4.34
CA PHE A 29 -8.05 -9.72 4.39
C PHE A 29 -9.32 -10.51 4.05
N SER A 30 -10.29 -10.54 4.96
CA SER A 30 -11.62 -11.13 4.68
C SER A 30 -12.49 -10.24 3.80
N ARG A 31 -12.11 -8.97 3.59
CA ARG A 31 -12.83 -7.99 2.77
C ARG A 31 -11.90 -7.34 1.76
N LYS A 32 -12.26 -7.43 0.48
CA LYS A 32 -11.50 -6.82 -0.62
C LYS A 32 -11.31 -5.30 -0.48
N ALA A 33 -12.28 -4.61 0.11
CA ALA A 33 -12.16 -3.18 0.39
C ALA A 33 -11.01 -2.88 1.37
N ALA A 34 -10.83 -3.69 2.42
CA ALA A 34 -9.74 -3.51 3.37
C ALA A 34 -8.39 -3.81 2.71
N PHE A 35 -8.29 -4.85 1.89
CA PHE A 35 -7.07 -5.12 1.12
C PHE A 35 -6.69 -3.95 0.19
N ARG A 36 -7.66 -3.38 -0.53
CA ARG A 36 -7.43 -2.20 -1.38
C ARG A 36 -6.92 -1.00 -0.57
N TRP A 37 -7.52 -0.76 0.60
CA TRP A 37 -7.04 0.30 1.51
C TRP A 37 -5.63 0.01 2.05
N PHE A 38 -5.30 -1.24 2.35
CA PHE A 38 -3.95 -1.64 2.71
C PHE A 38 -2.94 -1.28 1.61
N VAL A 39 -3.21 -1.65 0.36
CA VAL A 39 -2.36 -1.30 -0.79
C VAL A 39 -2.16 0.21 -0.87
N ILE A 40 -3.24 1.01 -0.83
CA ILE A 40 -3.18 2.47 -0.86
C ILE A 40 -2.33 3.03 0.28
N ILE A 41 -2.52 2.53 1.49
CA ILE A 41 -1.78 2.99 2.68
C ILE A 41 -0.29 2.65 2.56
N ILE A 42 0.06 1.43 2.17
CA ILE A 42 1.47 1.04 2.01
C ILE A 42 2.14 1.86 0.90
N THR A 43 1.48 2.03 -0.25
CA THR A 43 1.98 2.90 -1.32
C THR A 43 2.16 4.34 -0.84
N GLY A 44 1.19 4.88 -0.10
CA GLY A 44 1.30 6.19 0.51
C GLY A 44 2.46 6.32 1.50
N LEU A 45 2.72 5.28 2.30
CA LEU A 45 3.86 5.23 3.21
C LEU A 45 5.20 5.14 2.48
N MET A 46 5.26 4.51 1.31
CA MET A 46 6.47 4.44 0.47
C MET A 46 6.76 5.79 -0.21
N LEU A 47 5.74 6.52 -0.64
CA LEU A 47 5.88 7.77 -1.39
C LEU A 47 5.99 9.01 -0.50
N ARG A 48 5.47 8.93 0.72
CA ARG A 48 5.36 10.11 1.59
C ARG A 48 6.72 10.73 1.89
N SER A 49 6.78 12.04 1.71
CA SER A 49 7.98 12.86 1.93
C SER A 49 8.11 13.39 3.36
N ASP A 50 7.01 13.36 4.13
CA ASP A 50 6.93 13.90 5.49
C ASP A 50 6.78 12.81 6.58
N LYS A 51 6.90 13.22 7.84
CA LYS A 51 6.66 12.35 9.01
C LYS A 51 5.37 12.73 9.76
N LEU A 52 4.45 13.42 9.09
CA LEU A 52 3.19 13.84 9.70
C LEU A 52 2.23 12.63 9.79
N GLY A 53 1.02 12.86 10.32
CA GLY A 53 0.03 11.80 10.55
C GLY A 53 -0.47 11.14 9.25
N VAL A 54 -1.48 10.28 9.41
CA VAL A 54 -2.09 9.52 8.28
C VAL A 54 -2.73 10.42 7.22
N THR A 55 -3.08 11.67 7.56
CA THR A 55 -3.57 12.67 6.60
C THR A 55 -2.58 12.99 5.48
N SER A 56 -1.27 12.82 5.72
CA SER A 56 -0.27 13.02 4.67
C SER A 56 -0.38 12.00 3.55
N ILE A 57 -0.82 10.77 3.84
CA ILE A 57 -1.04 9.76 2.82
C ILE A 57 -2.09 10.23 1.80
N LEU A 58 -3.17 10.88 2.26
CA LEU A 58 -4.19 11.43 1.36
C LEU A 58 -3.62 12.54 0.48
N ARG A 59 -2.83 13.44 1.07
CA ARG A 59 -2.25 14.58 0.35
C ARG A 59 -1.24 14.13 -0.69
N ASP A 60 -0.34 13.22 -0.32
CA ASP A 60 0.73 12.76 -1.19
C ASP A 60 0.22 11.88 -2.34
N LEU A 61 -0.91 11.18 -2.13
CA LEU A 61 -1.61 10.42 -3.17
C LEU A 61 -2.71 11.21 -3.89
N ALA A 62 -2.89 12.51 -3.57
CA ALA A 62 -3.96 13.36 -4.10
C ALA A 62 -5.38 12.75 -4.00
N LEU A 63 -5.67 12.03 -2.90
CA LEU A 63 -7.00 11.46 -2.66
C LEU A 63 -8.02 12.53 -2.29
N ALA A 64 -9.28 12.29 -2.62
CA ALA A 64 -10.38 13.18 -2.24
C ALA A 64 -10.48 13.30 -0.70
N PRO A 65 -10.79 14.48 -0.14
CA PRO A 65 -10.90 14.65 1.32
C PRO A 65 -11.86 13.67 2.00
N GLY A 66 -12.97 13.31 1.33
CA GLY A 66 -13.94 12.33 1.83
C GLY A 66 -13.40 10.89 1.97
N CYS A 67 -12.21 10.61 1.43
CA CYS A 67 -11.52 9.34 1.63
C CYS A 67 -10.95 9.17 3.05
N TYR A 68 -10.86 10.25 3.82
CA TYR A 68 -10.23 10.23 5.15
C TYR A 68 -10.96 9.28 6.10
N ASP A 69 -12.30 9.35 6.14
CA ASP A 69 -13.10 8.48 7.00
C ASP A 69 -12.95 7.01 6.58
N SER A 70 -12.93 6.72 5.29
CA SER A 70 -12.71 5.36 4.77
C SER A 70 -11.33 4.82 5.16
N MET A 71 -10.29 5.66 5.11
CA MET A 71 -8.96 5.30 5.58
C MET A 71 -8.94 5.08 7.11
N LEU A 72 -9.63 5.90 7.90
CA LEU A 72 -9.76 5.68 9.34
C LEU A 72 -10.52 4.38 9.66
N HIS A 73 -11.55 4.05 8.88
CA HIS A 73 -12.27 2.79 9.00
C HIS A 73 -11.35 1.58 8.75
N PHE A 74 -10.39 1.67 7.83
CA PHE A 74 -9.42 0.61 7.61
C PHE A 74 -8.65 0.26 8.90
N PHE A 75 -8.15 1.26 9.64
CA PHE A 75 -7.40 1.04 10.88
C PHE A 75 -8.22 0.44 12.02
N ARG A 76 -9.56 0.47 11.91
CA ARG A 76 -10.50 -0.07 12.91
C ARG A 76 -11.25 -1.29 12.39
N ALA A 77 -10.95 -1.76 11.19
CA ALA A 77 -11.68 -2.85 10.57
C ALA A 77 -11.31 -4.20 11.22
N SER A 78 -12.31 -5.04 11.47
CA SER A 78 -12.12 -6.42 11.92
C SER A 78 -11.82 -7.40 10.78
N SER A 79 -11.73 -6.90 9.54
CA SER A 79 -11.50 -7.71 8.34
C SER A 79 -10.04 -8.08 8.10
N TRP A 80 -9.15 -7.71 9.01
CA TRP A 80 -7.73 -8.05 9.00
C TRP A 80 -7.18 -7.96 10.43
N SER A 81 -6.02 -8.56 10.67
CA SER A 81 -5.31 -8.44 11.94
C SER A 81 -3.82 -8.14 11.71
N LEU A 82 -3.21 -7.36 12.60
CA LEU A 82 -1.78 -7.07 12.53
C LEU A 82 -0.93 -8.35 12.69
N GLU A 83 -1.43 -9.33 13.44
CA GLU A 83 -0.76 -10.60 13.63
C GLU A 83 -0.68 -11.40 12.32
N ASP A 84 -1.77 -11.49 11.57
CA ASP A 84 -1.80 -12.22 10.29
C ASP A 84 -0.94 -11.55 9.24
N ILE A 85 -0.96 -10.22 9.18
CA ILE A 85 -0.05 -9.44 8.33
C ILE A 85 1.41 -9.71 8.71
N ARG A 86 1.74 -9.72 10.01
CA ARG A 86 3.10 -10.00 10.47
C ARG A 86 3.56 -11.41 10.12
N LYS A 87 2.71 -12.42 10.34
CA LYS A 87 2.99 -13.81 9.96
C LYS A 87 3.23 -13.93 8.46
N ARG A 88 2.37 -13.29 7.66
CA ARG A 88 2.48 -13.27 6.20
C ARG A 88 3.76 -12.60 5.74
N TRP A 89 4.18 -11.51 6.39
CA TRP A 89 5.44 -10.82 6.10
C TRP A 89 6.66 -11.72 6.32
N PHE A 90 6.67 -12.54 7.37
CA PHE A 90 7.76 -13.50 7.59
C PHE A 90 7.77 -14.67 6.60
N SER A 91 6.67 -14.91 5.89
CA SER A 91 6.57 -15.95 4.85
C SER A 91 6.70 -15.43 3.42
N ALA A 92 6.82 -14.10 3.25
CA ALA A 92 6.94 -13.42 1.96
C ALA A 92 8.40 -13.39 1.49
#